data_AF-A0A661PD21-F1
#
_entry.id   AF-A0A661PD21-F1
#
_cell.length_a   1.000
_cell.length_b   1.000
_cell.length_c   1.000
_cell.angle_alpha   90.00
_cell.angle_beta   90.00
_cell.angle_gamma   90.00
#
_symmetry.space_group_name_H-M   'P 1'
#
loop_
_entity.id
_entity.type
_entity.pdbx_description
1 polymer ?
#
loop_
_entity_poly.entity_id
_entity_poly.type
_entity_poly.pdbx_seq_one_letter_code
_entity_poly.pdbx_strand_id
1 'polypeptide(L)' 'MGFFDFGWALAQLRSGKKVCREGWNGKGMWLELQVPDSHSKMSLPYIFMKTACDNQVPWLASQTDMLAEDWEVVE' A
#
# COMPACT_ATOMS: atom_id res chain seq x y z
N MET A 1 -7.72 -15.48 15.11
CA MET A 1 -7.46 -14.13 14.60
C MET A 1 -6.52 -14.32 13.43
N GLY A 2 -6.95 -14.01 12.20
CA GLY A 2 -6.11 -14.22 11.03
C GLY A 2 -5.05 -13.13 10.96
N PHE A 3 -3.79 -13.50 10.88
CA PHE A 3 -2.70 -12.59 10.58
C PHE A 3 -2.81 -12.19 9.10
N PHE A 4 -2.85 -10.88 8.82
CA PHE A 4 -2.86 -10.39 7.45
C PHE A 4 -1.43 -10.02 7.09
N ASP A 5 -0.75 -10.95 6.44
CA ASP A 5 0.66 -10.81 6.09
C ASP A 5 0.88 -9.91 4.85
N PHE A 6 2.15 -9.70 4.51
CA PHE A 6 2.50 -8.94 3.32
C PHE A 6 1.97 -9.55 2.01
N GLY A 7 1.84 -10.87 1.93
CA GLY A 7 1.25 -11.56 0.77
C GLY A 7 -0.23 -11.23 0.61
N TRP A 8 -0.96 -11.20 1.72
CA TRP A 8 -2.35 -10.75 1.77
C TRP A 8 -2.48 -9.29 1.35
N ALA A 9 -1.61 -8.40 1.86
CA ALA A 9 -1.60 -6.99 1.48
C ALA A 9 -1.37 -6.80 -0.02
N LEU A 10 -0.40 -7.52 -0.60
CA LEU A 10 -0.16 -7.54 -2.05
C LEU A 10 -1.37 -8.05 -2.83
N ALA A 11 -2.08 -9.07 -2.34
CA ALA A 11 -3.30 -9.56 -2.99
C ALA A 11 -4.42 -8.52 -2.99
N GLN A 12 -4.60 -7.77 -1.89
CA GLN A 12 -5.57 -6.68 -1.83
C GLN A 12 -5.20 -5.54 -2.78
N LEU A 13 -3.92 -5.14 -2.81
CA LEU A 13 -3.41 -4.14 -3.76
C LEU A 13 -3.67 -4.54 -5.22
N ARG A 14 -3.43 -5.80 -5.59
CA ARG A 14 -3.76 -6.33 -6.93
C ARG A 14 -5.25 -6.33 -7.23
N SER A 15 -6.10 -6.40 -6.21
CA SER A 15 -7.56 -6.28 -6.35
C SER A 15 -8.06 -4.83 -6.40
N GLY A 16 -7.16 -3.84 -6.45
CA GLY A 16 -7.51 -2.42 -6.50
C GLY A 16 -7.88 -1.81 -5.16
N LYS A 17 -7.66 -2.53 -4.05
CA LYS A 17 -7.91 -2.00 -2.71
C LYS A 17 -6.70 -1.27 -2.18
N LYS A 18 -6.96 -0.32 -1.29
CA LYS A 18 -5.94 0.35 -0.48
C LYS A 18 -5.67 -0.45 0.77
N VAL A 19 -4.42 -0.48 1.20
CA VAL A 19 -4.02 -1.15 2.46
C VAL A 19 -3.17 -0.24 3.32
N CYS A 20 -3.21 -0.46 4.63
CA CYS A 20 -2.32 0.19 5.59
C CYS A 20 -1.85 -0.83 6.64
N ARG A 21 -0.92 -0.40 7.47
CA ARG A 21 -0.53 -1.12 8.69
C ARG A 21 -1.30 -0.55 9.87
N GLU A 22 -1.70 -1.40 10.81
CA GLU A 22 -2.35 -0.98 12.07
C GLU A 22 -1.51 0.09 12.80
N GLY A 23 -0.19 -0.09 12.83
CA GLY A 23 0.75 0.78 13.53
C GLY A 23 1.20 2.05 12.79
N TRP A 24 0.65 2.38 11.61
CA TRP A 24 1.08 3.57 10.88
C TRP A 24 0.66 4.88 11.57
N ASN A 25 1.66 5.72 11.86
CA ASN A 25 1.55 6.98 12.60
C ASN A 25 0.89 8.11 11.77
N GLY A 26 -0.38 7.93 11.40
CA GLY A 26 -1.19 8.96 10.78
C GLY A 26 -2.55 8.47 10.31
N LYS A 27 -3.61 9.25 10.56
CA LYS A 27 -4.90 9.01 9.92
C LYS A 27 -4.74 9.27 8.41
N GLY A 28 -5.02 8.25 7.60
CA GLY A 28 -5.08 8.39 6.14
C GLY A 28 -3.79 8.07 5.39
N MET A 29 -2.81 7.42 6.02
CA MET A 29 -1.71 6.79 5.30
C MET A 29 -2.15 5.46 4.70
N TRP A 30 -1.80 5.20 3.44
CA TRP A 30 -2.12 3.95 2.78
C TRP A 30 -1.23 3.68 1.57
N LEU A 31 -1.19 2.41 1.15
CA LEU A 31 -0.61 1.95 -0.11
C LEU A 31 -1.71 1.70 -1.13
N GLU A 32 -1.38 1.99 -2.38
CA GLU A 32 -2.18 1.64 -3.55
C GLU A 32 -1.27 1.19 -4.68
N LEU A 33 -1.76 0.25 -5.49
CA LEU A 33 -1.10 -0.17 -6.72
C LEU A 33 -1.58 0.72 -7.86
N GLN A 34 -0.68 1.52 -8.42
CA GLN A 34 -0.95 2.24 -9.65
C GLN A 34 -0.62 1.34 -10.84
N VAL A 35 -1.57 1.20 -11.77
CA VAL A 35 -1.39 0.53 -13.05
C VAL A 35 -1.46 1.60 -14.15
N PRO A 36 -0.43 1.77 -14.98
CA PRO A 36 -0.39 2.81 -15.99
C PRO A 36 -1.53 2.75 -17.01
N ASP A 37 -2.00 3.93 -17.40
CA ASP A 37 -2.94 4.19 -18.48
C ASP A 37 -2.40 5.29 -19.42
N SER A 38 -3.21 5.75 -20.37
CA SER A 38 -2.84 6.81 -21.33
C SER A 38 -2.53 8.16 -20.69
N HIS A 39 -2.86 8.37 -19.41
CA HIS A 39 -2.63 9.61 -18.68
C HIS A 39 -1.54 9.47 -17.61
N SER A 40 -0.91 8.31 -17.51
CA SER A 40 0.09 8.00 -16.50
C SER A 40 1.49 8.48 -16.88
N LYS A 41 2.24 8.97 -15.89
CA LYS A 41 3.65 9.40 -16.08
C LYS A 41 4.62 8.21 -16.14
N MET A 42 4.35 7.15 -15.38
CA MET A 42 5.19 5.95 -15.31
C MET A 42 4.70 4.89 -16.31
N SER A 43 5.61 4.06 -16.82
CA SER A 43 5.31 3.05 -17.85
C SER A 43 5.08 1.64 -17.31
N LEU A 44 5.32 1.38 -16.02
CA LEU A 44 5.13 0.08 -15.37
C LEU A 44 4.34 0.23 -14.07
N PRO A 45 3.59 -0.81 -13.63
CA PRO A 45 2.90 -0.78 -12.35
C PRO A 45 3.85 -0.57 -11.17
N TYR A 46 3.43 0.23 -10.20
CA TYR A 46 4.20 0.51 -9.00
C TYR A 46 3.28 0.75 -7.80
N ILE A 47 3.80 0.49 -6.61
CA ILE A 47 3.12 0.81 -5.36
C ILE A 47 3.56 2.19 -4.93
N PHE A 48 2.61 3.02 -4.53
CA PHE A 48 2.89 4.31 -3.92
C PHE A 48 2.20 4.40 -2.56
N MET A 49 2.73 5.27 -1.71
CA MET A 49 2.17 5.60 -0.41
C MET A 49 1.55 6.98 -0.47
N LYS A 50 0.32 7.11 0.03
CA LYS A 50 -0.17 8.38 0.54
C LYS A 50 0.39 8.59 1.94
N THR A 51 1.11 9.70 2.12
CA THR A 51 1.70 10.11 3.40
C THR A 51 0.67 10.80 4.30
N ALA A 52 0.99 10.95 5.59
CA ALA A 52 0.14 11.68 6.53
C ALA A 52 -0.12 13.15 6.13
N CYS A 53 0.76 13.72 5.30
CA CYS A 53 0.64 15.08 4.77
C CYS A 53 -0.03 15.14 3.39
N ASP A 54 -0.77 14.09 2.99
CA ASP A 54 -1.50 14.00 1.72
C ASP A 54 -0.64 14.01 0.44
N ASN A 55 0.68 13.86 0.57
CA ASN A 55 1.56 13.67 -0.58
C ASN A 55 1.55 12.20 -1.01
N GLN A 56 1.69 11.95 -2.31
CA GLN A 56 1.86 10.62 -2.89
C GLN A 56 3.32 10.41 -3.31
N VAL A 57 3.95 9.37 -2.76
CA VAL A 57 5.37 9.08 -3.00
C VAL A 57 5.57 7.62 -3.41
N PRO A 58 6.56 7.29 -4.25
CA PRO A 58 6.93 5.90 -4.51
C PRO A 58 7.21 5.18 -3.20
N TRP A 59 6.73 3.95 -3.08
CA TRP A 59 6.93 3.14 -1.90
C TRP A 59 7.82 1.94 -2.20
N LEU A 60 8.79 1.70 -1.32
CA LEU A 60 9.66 0.53 -1.35
C LEU A 60 9.40 -0.27 -0.08
N ALA A 61 9.03 -1.54 -0.24
CA ALA A 61 8.81 -2.42 0.89
C ALA A 61 10.11 -2.61 1.67
N SER A 62 10.11 -2.22 2.94
CA SER A 62 11.19 -2.53 3.87
C SER A 62 11.08 -3.98 4.37
N GLN A 63 12.14 -4.47 5.02
CA GLN A 63 12.08 -5.77 5.69
C GLN A 63 10.98 -5.83 6.77
N THR A 64 10.74 -4.71 7.47
CA THR A 64 9.67 -4.60 8.46
C THR A 64 8.27 -4.58 7.84
N ASP A 65 8.15 -4.22 6.56
CA ASP A 65 6.88 -4.32 5.82
C ASP A 65 6.61 -5.76 5.38
N MET A 66 7.65 -6.42 4.86
CA MET A 66 7.53 -7.79 4.36
C MET A 66 7.27 -8.82 5.47
N LEU A 67 7.78 -8.59 6.68
CA LEU A 67 7.63 -9.48 7.84
C LEU A 67 6.42 -9.13 8.73
N ALA A 68 5.58 -8.21 8.28
CA ALA A 68 4.45 -7.75 9.05
C ALA A 68 3.19 -8.57 8.86
N GLU A 69 2.35 -8.54 9.89
CA GLU A 69 1.13 -9.34 10.02
C GLU A 69 -0.11 -8.50 10.42
N ASP A 70 0.08 -7.19 10.54
CA ASP A 70 -0.90 -6.16 10.94
C ASP A 70 -1.36 -5.33 9.73
N TRP A 71 -1.48 -5.94 8.55
CA TRP A 71 -2.01 -5.27 7.36
C TRP A 71 -3.54 -5.23 7.37
N GLU A 72 -4.12 -4.13 6.90
CA GLU A 72 -5.58 -3.92 6.87
C GLU A 72 -5.99 -3.26 5.55
N VAL A 73 -7.24 -3.44 5.13
CA VAL A 73 -7.84 -2.69 4.01
C VAL A 73 -8.36 -1.35 4.52
N VAL A 74 -8.15 -0.30 3.75
CA VAL A 74 -8.71 1.03 4.01
C VAL A 74 -10.07 1.15 3.33
N GLU A 75 -11.09 1.57 4.09
CA GLU A 75 -12.44 1.87 3.59
C GLU A 75 -12.49 3.12 2.69
#